data_AF-A0A8X6QJA5-F1
#
_entry.id   AF-A0A8X6QJA5-F1
#
_cell.length_a   1.000
_cell.length_b   1.000
_cell.length_c   1.000
_cell.angle_alpha   90.00
_cell.angle_beta   90.00
_cell.angle_gamma   90.00
#
_symmetry.space_group_name_H-M   'P 1'
#
loop_
_entity.id
_entity.type
_entity.pdbx_description
1 polymer ?
#
loop_
_entity_poly.entity_id
_entity_poly.type
_entity_poly.pdbx_seq_one_letter_code
_entity_poly.pdbx_strand_id
1 'polypeptide(L)'
;MDGNRPADTYLKVGSIFEIERSNLVLSQSDVSNLKKFASKATQTDYRESEAQTDPWDPPFKVSKVHKEPEVLSFTNFSFGKGLPACKLEMNYILETRKNRDSKDSLRAIESDELLMRKKQITRDQLRSDWNYRIAVLNEKQLNKLTAMQSDLADEIGKYSNKKGKVLRNMWKQKRKEMNNQNSKLQEKLQKELRSVKSHYLDVKHDGIIRTDSTFKKGFKTEIKKLPFSKGTEYMLSDYYLTNTTGLIGVKNWLETKADGLKTEIPLSRVFKRTQREKIAEKAYQCILDQRRSKLPPKTYREDYEKEETQAPSVKAEDVNEFVDFVEKKIDLVTVWQKALRGLAQQKQMLELIENHKEGLSTILAPLYPELANS
;
A
#
# COMPACT_ATOMS: atom_id res chain seq x y z
N MET A 1 -72.33 -1.68 -39.03
CA MET A 1 -73.03 -2.97 -39.16
C MET A 1 -71.97 -4.02 -39.46
N ASP A 2 -71.58 -4.98 -38.62
CA ASP A 2 -71.92 -5.32 -37.25
C ASP A 2 -70.73 -6.11 -36.68
N GLY A 3 -70.27 -5.73 -35.49
CA GLY A 3 -69.21 -6.42 -34.76
C GLY A 3 -69.80 -7.45 -33.82
N ASN A 4 -69.47 -8.72 -34.05
CA ASN A 4 -69.77 -9.83 -33.15
C ASN A 4 -69.08 -9.65 -31.79
N ARG A 5 -69.87 -9.44 -30.73
CA ARG A 5 -69.50 -9.72 -29.33
C ARG A 5 -70.30 -10.93 -28.85
N PRO A 6 -69.67 -11.97 -28.28
CA PRO A 6 -70.40 -13.06 -27.63
C PRO A 6 -71.01 -12.60 -26.29
N ALA A 7 -72.17 -13.17 -26.00
CA ALA A 7 -73.06 -12.84 -24.90
C ALA A 7 -72.48 -13.15 -23.51
N ASP A 8 -72.54 -12.18 -22.61
CA ASP A 8 -72.36 -12.38 -21.18
C ASP A 8 -73.59 -13.08 -20.59
N THR A 9 -73.43 -14.36 -20.24
CA THR A 9 -74.41 -15.10 -19.43
C THR A 9 -74.32 -14.65 -17.97
N TYR A 10 -75.25 -13.80 -17.55
CA TYR A 10 -75.46 -13.51 -16.13
C TYR A 10 -76.06 -14.75 -15.43
N LEU A 11 -75.27 -15.42 -14.59
CA LEU A 11 -75.78 -16.39 -13.64
C LEU A 11 -76.55 -15.66 -12.54
N LYS A 12 -77.87 -15.86 -12.54
CA LYS A 12 -78.83 -15.38 -11.54
C LYS A 12 -78.63 -16.19 -10.26
N VAL A 13 -77.84 -15.68 -9.32
CA VAL A 13 -77.69 -16.28 -7.98
C VAL A 13 -78.87 -15.84 -7.12
N GLY A 14 -79.81 -16.77 -6.95
CA GLY A 14 -80.89 -16.67 -5.98
C GLY A 14 -81.15 -18.04 -5.37
N SER A 15 -80.53 -18.33 -4.23
CA SER A 15 -81.16 -19.11 -3.18
C SER A 15 -80.61 -18.63 -1.83
N ILE A 16 -81.54 -18.13 -1.02
CA ILE A 16 -81.33 -17.71 0.36
C ILE A 16 -81.26 -19.01 1.18
N PHE A 17 -80.13 -19.27 1.81
CA PHE A 17 -80.10 -20.17 2.98
C PHE A 17 -80.20 -19.27 4.22
N GLU A 18 -81.35 -19.35 4.88
CA GLU A 18 -81.54 -18.82 6.23
C GLU A 18 -80.63 -19.61 7.18
N ILE A 19 -79.72 -18.90 7.85
CA ILE A 19 -78.97 -19.45 8.98
C ILE A 19 -79.50 -18.75 10.23
N GLU A 20 -80.16 -19.54 11.07
CA GLU A 20 -80.65 -19.17 12.38
C GLU A 20 -79.50 -18.58 13.22
N ARG A 21 -79.69 -17.34 13.68
CA ARG A 21 -78.80 -16.71 14.67
C ARG A 21 -79.01 -17.40 16.01
N SER A 22 -78.07 -18.24 16.41
CA SER A 22 -77.97 -18.74 17.77
C SER A 22 -77.62 -17.59 18.73
N ASN A 23 -78.45 -17.42 19.75
CA ASN A 23 -78.31 -16.42 20.79
C ASN A 23 -77.04 -16.67 21.62
N LEU A 24 -76.03 -15.79 21.49
CA LEU A 24 -74.93 -15.72 22.43
C LEU A 24 -75.28 -14.72 23.54
N VAL A 25 -75.70 -15.24 24.70
CA VAL A 25 -75.92 -14.47 25.92
C VAL A 25 -74.55 -14.05 26.47
N LEU A 26 -74.19 -12.78 26.30
CA LEU A 26 -73.13 -12.16 27.10
C LEU A 26 -73.73 -11.69 28.43
N SER A 27 -73.23 -12.25 29.53
CA SER A 27 -73.56 -11.86 30.89
C SER A 27 -73.19 -10.40 31.16
N GLN A 28 -74.17 -9.61 31.56
CA GLN A 28 -74.01 -8.25 32.07
C GLN A 28 -73.45 -8.30 33.49
N SER A 29 -72.15 -8.08 33.63
CA SER A 29 -71.57 -7.53 34.85
C SER A 29 -70.30 -6.79 34.45
N ASP A 30 -70.13 -5.58 34.95
CA ASP A 30 -68.97 -4.68 34.79
C ASP A 30 -69.14 -3.52 33.80
N VAL A 31 -70.17 -2.69 34.04
CA VAL A 31 -70.11 -1.27 33.64
C VAL A 31 -70.62 -0.37 34.77
N SER A 32 -69.94 -0.40 35.91
CA SER A 32 -70.13 0.59 36.98
C SER A 32 -68.81 1.30 37.25
N ASN A 33 -68.41 2.21 36.36
CA ASN A 33 -67.53 3.37 36.65
C ASN A 33 -67.25 4.22 35.40
N LEU A 34 -68.31 4.79 34.81
CA LEU A 34 -68.17 5.89 33.84
C LEU A 34 -68.65 7.19 34.50
N LYS A 35 -67.67 7.88 35.07
CA LYS A 35 -67.55 9.32 35.33
C LYS A 35 -68.75 10.16 34.84
N LYS A 36 -69.47 10.80 35.76
CA LYS A 36 -70.48 11.83 35.49
C LYS A 36 -69.89 12.93 34.60
N PHE A 37 -70.19 12.90 33.31
CA PHE A 37 -70.07 14.07 32.44
C PHE A 37 -71.43 14.78 32.43
N ALA A 38 -71.48 15.95 33.08
CA ALA A 38 -72.65 16.81 33.01
C ALA A 38 -72.68 17.52 31.64
N SER A 39 -73.54 17.05 30.75
CA SER A 39 -73.82 17.73 29.48
C SER A 39 -74.59 19.02 29.75
N LYS A 40 -73.93 20.18 29.64
CA LYS A 40 -74.60 21.48 29.55
C LYS A 40 -75.28 21.57 28.18
N ALA A 41 -76.61 21.51 28.14
CA ALA A 41 -77.37 21.81 26.95
C ALA A 41 -77.21 23.31 26.63
N THR A 42 -76.50 23.61 25.54
CA THR A 42 -76.48 24.95 24.96
C THR A 42 -77.40 24.89 23.76
N GLN A 43 -78.64 25.37 23.93
CA GLN A 43 -79.61 25.44 22.84
C GLN A 43 -79.23 26.61 21.95
N THR A 44 -78.81 26.31 20.73
CA THR A 44 -78.70 27.28 19.65
C THR A 44 -79.89 27.00 18.73
N ASP A 45 -80.82 27.95 18.61
CA ASP A 45 -82.06 27.83 17.82
C ASP A 45 -81.81 27.83 16.30
N TYR A 46 -80.55 27.93 15.86
CA TYR A 46 -80.15 27.88 14.47
C TYR A 46 -79.16 26.74 14.26
N ARG A 47 -79.68 25.53 14.08
CA ARG A 47 -78.91 24.40 13.56
C ARG A 47 -79.42 24.09 12.16
N GLU A 48 -78.66 24.51 11.15
CA GLU A 48 -78.88 24.10 9.76
C GLU A 48 -78.53 22.61 9.65
N SER A 49 -79.54 21.74 9.79
CA SER A 49 -79.40 20.29 9.64
C SER A 49 -79.27 19.85 8.17
N GLU A 50 -79.38 20.76 7.21
CA GLU A 50 -79.35 20.48 5.78
C GLU A 50 -77.94 20.26 5.21
N ALA A 51 -76.88 20.62 5.95
CA ALA A 51 -75.49 20.46 5.50
C ALA A 51 -74.84 19.13 5.93
N GLN A 52 -75.61 18.16 6.41
CA GLN A 52 -75.08 16.88 6.87
C GLN A 52 -75.13 15.84 5.74
N THR A 53 -74.08 15.81 4.90
CA THR A 53 -73.87 14.71 3.94
C THR A 53 -73.56 13.41 4.68
N ASP A 54 -74.22 12.32 4.28
CA ASP A 54 -73.81 10.97 4.67
C ASP A 54 -72.35 10.75 4.27
N PRO A 55 -71.50 10.20 5.16
CA PRO A 55 -70.14 9.85 4.80
C PRO A 55 -70.16 8.97 3.55
N TRP A 56 -69.42 9.38 2.51
CA TRP A 56 -69.34 8.60 1.29
C TRP A 56 -68.70 7.23 1.58
N ASP A 57 -69.45 6.16 1.37
CA ASP A 57 -68.95 4.79 1.39
C ASP A 57 -68.55 4.37 -0.04
N PRO A 58 -67.33 3.85 -0.25
CA PRO A 58 -66.91 3.36 -1.56
C PRO A 58 -67.79 2.18 -2.01
N PRO A 59 -68.16 2.12 -3.31
CA PRO A 59 -69.02 1.05 -3.85
C PRO A 59 -68.35 -0.33 -3.85
N PHE A 60 -67.05 -0.41 -3.60
CA PHE A 60 -66.34 -1.67 -3.44
C PHE A 60 -66.03 -1.90 -1.96
N LYS A 61 -66.62 -2.96 -1.40
CA LYS A 61 -66.15 -3.55 -0.14
C LYS A 61 -65.04 -4.51 -0.51
N VAL A 62 -63.81 -4.27 -0.05
CA VAL A 62 -62.74 -5.26 -0.14
C VAL A 62 -63.20 -6.44 0.69
N SER A 63 -63.73 -7.49 0.03
CA SER A 63 -63.94 -8.80 0.64
C SER A 63 -62.64 -9.10 1.39
N LYS A 64 -62.71 -9.39 2.69
CA LYS A 64 -61.54 -9.79 3.48
C LYS A 64 -60.88 -10.94 2.71
N VAL A 65 -59.85 -10.63 1.92
CA VAL A 65 -59.23 -11.62 1.06
C VAL A 65 -58.61 -12.58 2.07
N HIS A 66 -59.11 -13.81 2.14
CA HIS A 66 -58.58 -14.83 3.06
C HIS A 66 -57.12 -15.21 2.75
N LYS A 67 -56.44 -14.44 1.90
CA LYS A 67 -55.14 -14.74 1.32
C LYS A 67 -54.41 -13.43 1.02
N GLU A 68 -53.33 -13.20 1.74
CA GLU A 68 -52.43 -12.08 1.48
C GLU A 68 -51.89 -12.20 0.05
N PRO A 69 -51.93 -11.11 -0.76
CA PRO A 69 -51.36 -11.13 -2.09
C PRO A 69 -49.84 -11.36 -2.01
N GLU A 70 -49.31 -12.20 -2.91
CA GLU A 70 -47.91 -12.69 -2.88
C GLU A 70 -46.89 -11.56 -2.82
N VAL A 71 -47.18 -10.43 -3.46
CA VAL A 71 -46.34 -9.22 -3.48
C VAL A 71 -46.17 -8.63 -2.08
N LEU A 72 -47.21 -8.68 -1.23
CA LEU A 72 -47.15 -8.17 0.15
C LEU A 72 -46.39 -9.11 1.09
N SER A 73 -46.26 -10.39 0.75
CA SER A 73 -45.40 -11.32 1.52
C SER A 73 -43.91 -11.01 1.34
N PHE A 74 -43.53 -10.30 0.27
CA PHE A 74 -42.15 -9.93 0.00
C PHE A 74 -41.86 -8.51 0.52
N THR A 75 -41.35 -8.40 1.75
CA THR A 75 -41.08 -7.12 2.42
C THR A 75 -40.09 -6.20 1.69
N ASN A 76 -39.29 -6.75 0.76
CA ASN A 76 -38.19 -6.05 0.12
C ASN A 76 -38.50 -5.52 -1.29
N PHE A 77 -39.63 -5.88 -1.92
CA PHE A 77 -39.98 -5.41 -3.26
C PHE A 77 -40.92 -4.20 -3.20
N SER A 78 -40.35 -3.00 -3.22
CA SER A 78 -41.11 -1.76 -3.34
C SER A 78 -40.57 -0.90 -4.48
N PHE A 79 -41.40 -0.03 -5.05
CA PHE A 79 -40.98 0.86 -6.13
C PHE A 79 -39.77 1.71 -5.68
N GLY A 80 -38.68 1.69 -6.45
CA GLY A 80 -37.41 2.34 -6.09
C GLY A 80 -36.50 1.54 -5.14
N LYS A 81 -36.92 0.36 -4.68
CA LYS A 81 -36.10 -0.57 -3.88
C LYS A 81 -36.24 -1.99 -4.46
N GLY A 82 -35.39 -2.36 -5.42
CA GLY A 82 -35.35 -3.71 -5.99
C GLY A 82 -36.31 -3.96 -7.17
N LEU A 83 -36.73 -2.91 -7.88
CA LEU A 83 -37.41 -3.02 -9.18
C LEU A 83 -36.61 -2.25 -10.23
N PRO A 84 -36.38 -2.80 -11.44
CA PRO A 84 -36.85 -4.09 -11.96
C PRO A 84 -36.21 -5.30 -11.23
N ALA A 85 -37.01 -6.36 -11.06
CA ALA A 85 -36.62 -7.51 -10.26
C ALA A 85 -35.37 -8.20 -10.85
N CYS A 86 -34.34 -8.36 -10.02
CA CYS A 86 -33.11 -9.05 -10.37
C CYS A 86 -33.36 -10.57 -10.53
N LYS A 87 -32.49 -11.28 -11.26
CA LYS A 87 -32.60 -12.74 -11.48
C LYS A 87 -32.75 -13.53 -10.16
N LEU A 88 -32.04 -13.12 -9.12
CA LEU A 88 -32.13 -13.73 -7.78
C LEU A 88 -33.52 -13.56 -7.15
N GLU A 89 -34.12 -12.41 -7.39
CA GLU A 89 -35.43 -12.03 -6.86
C GLU A 89 -36.54 -12.79 -7.60
N MET A 90 -36.42 -12.93 -8.92
CA MET A 90 -37.29 -13.81 -9.70
C MET A 90 -37.20 -15.27 -9.24
N ASN A 91 -35.99 -15.80 -9.04
CA ASN A 91 -35.80 -17.15 -8.53
C ASN A 91 -36.44 -17.34 -7.15
N TYR A 92 -36.30 -16.36 -6.26
CA TYR A 92 -36.94 -16.41 -4.94
C TYR A 92 -38.47 -16.43 -5.00
N ILE A 93 -39.07 -15.65 -5.91
CA ILE A 93 -40.52 -15.67 -6.15
C ILE A 93 -40.96 -17.04 -6.68
N LEU A 94 -40.22 -17.60 -7.65
CA LEU A 94 -40.52 -18.91 -8.22
C LEU A 94 -40.43 -20.03 -7.16
N GLU A 95 -39.40 -20.04 -6.33
CA GLU A 95 -39.28 -21.00 -5.22
C GLU A 95 -40.38 -20.81 -4.18
N THR A 96 -40.79 -19.56 -3.89
CA THR A 96 -41.90 -19.30 -2.96
C THR A 96 -43.22 -19.87 -3.49
N ARG A 97 -43.49 -19.75 -4.80
CA ARG A 97 -44.67 -20.35 -5.44
C ARG A 97 -44.61 -21.88 -5.39
N LYS A 98 -43.47 -22.46 -5.78
CA LYS A 98 -43.24 -23.91 -5.70
C LYS A 98 -43.42 -24.45 -4.27
N ASN A 99 -42.96 -23.71 -3.26
CA ASN A 99 -43.14 -24.07 -1.87
C ASN A 99 -44.61 -23.94 -1.42
N ARG A 100 -45.37 -23.00 -1.96
CA ARG A 100 -46.81 -22.92 -1.70
C ARG A 100 -47.57 -24.06 -2.38
N ASP A 101 -47.30 -24.35 -3.64
CA ASP A 101 -47.92 -25.45 -4.38
C ASP A 101 -47.62 -26.80 -3.71
N SER A 102 -46.39 -26.95 -3.21
CA SER A 102 -45.96 -28.11 -2.42
C SER A 102 -46.73 -28.23 -1.11
N LYS A 103 -46.92 -27.12 -0.37
CA LYS A 103 -47.70 -27.10 0.87
C LYS A 103 -49.17 -27.39 0.63
N ASP A 104 -49.75 -26.83 -0.43
CA ASP A 104 -51.15 -27.06 -0.81
C ASP A 104 -51.35 -28.53 -1.22
N SER A 105 -50.41 -29.12 -1.97
CA SER A 105 -50.39 -30.55 -2.29
C SER A 105 -50.29 -31.44 -1.05
N LEU A 106 -49.50 -31.04 -0.05
CA LEU A 106 -49.38 -31.78 1.22
C LEU A 106 -50.61 -31.62 2.11
N ARG A 107 -51.31 -30.49 2.06
CA ARG A 107 -52.55 -30.24 2.81
C ARG A 107 -53.68 -31.16 2.35
N ALA A 108 -53.77 -31.46 1.05
CA ALA A 108 -54.77 -32.37 0.49
C ALA A 108 -54.64 -33.83 0.98
N ILE A 109 -53.50 -34.22 1.56
CA ILE A 109 -53.28 -35.55 2.14
C ILE A 109 -53.78 -35.53 3.60
N GLU A 110 -55.03 -35.93 3.82
CA GLU A 110 -55.69 -36.03 5.14
C GLU A 110 -55.77 -37.45 5.73
N SER A 111 -55.50 -38.50 4.95
CA SER A 111 -55.56 -39.89 5.46
C SER A 111 -54.41 -40.24 6.42
N ASP A 112 -54.75 -40.82 7.58
CA ASP A 112 -53.80 -41.22 8.64
C ASP A 112 -52.73 -42.22 8.16
N GLU A 113 -53.08 -43.10 7.23
CA GLU A 113 -52.12 -44.08 6.65
C GLU A 113 -51.03 -43.41 5.81
N LEU A 114 -51.29 -42.23 5.26
CA LEU A 114 -50.36 -41.46 4.42
C LEU A 114 -49.56 -40.42 5.21
N LEU A 115 -49.80 -40.29 6.52
CA LEU A 115 -49.13 -39.32 7.39
C LEU A 115 -47.60 -39.48 7.40
N MET A 116 -47.11 -40.72 7.43
CA MET A 116 -45.67 -41.00 7.43
C MET A 116 -45.01 -40.57 6.11
N ARG A 117 -45.70 -40.80 4.99
CA ARG A 117 -45.25 -40.34 3.66
C ARG A 117 -45.24 -38.82 3.58
N LYS A 118 -46.27 -38.14 4.10
CA LYS A 118 -46.36 -36.68 4.21
C LYS A 118 -45.21 -36.10 5.04
N LYS A 119 -44.90 -36.71 6.19
CA LYS A 119 -43.75 -36.32 7.02
C LYS A 119 -42.43 -36.45 6.26
N GLN A 120 -42.23 -37.54 5.51
CA GLN A 120 -41.02 -37.75 4.72
C GLN A 120 -40.87 -36.70 3.61
N ILE A 121 -41.92 -36.47 2.81
CA ILE A 121 -41.90 -35.45 1.75
C ILE A 121 -41.61 -34.06 2.33
N THR A 122 -42.18 -33.74 3.49
CA THR A 122 -41.93 -32.46 4.17
C THR A 122 -40.46 -32.32 4.60
N ARG A 123 -39.85 -33.38 5.14
CA ARG A 123 -38.43 -33.38 5.52
C ARG A 123 -37.52 -33.21 4.30
N ASP A 124 -37.82 -33.89 3.21
CA ASP A 124 -37.02 -33.82 1.99
C ASP A 124 -37.11 -32.42 1.35
N GLN A 125 -38.31 -31.81 1.34
CA GLN A 125 -38.50 -30.42 0.92
C GLN A 125 -37.73 -29.44 1.81
N LEU A 126 -37.81 -29.58 3.13
CA LEU A 126 -37.04 -28.75 4.06
C LEU A 126 -35.54 -28.89 3.79
N ARG A 127 -35.04 -30.11 3.57
CA ARG A 127 -33.63 -30.34 3.26
C ARG A 127 -33.20 -29.66 1.96
N SER A 128 -34.03 -29.72 0.92
CA SER A 128 -33.79 -29.01 -0.34
C SER A 128 -33.75 -27.48 -0.14
N ASP A 129 -34.72 -26.92 0.59
CA ASP A 129 -34.79 -25.48 0.91
C ASP A 129 -33.55 -25.02 1.70
N TRP A 130 -33.12 -25.81 2.69
CA TRP A 130 -31.92 -25.56 3.47
C TRP A 130 -30.66 -25.59 2.59
N ASN A 131 -30.52 -26.61 1.74
CA ASN A 131 -29.40 -26.71 0.81
C ASN A 131 -29.33 -25.51 -0.14
N TYR A 132 -30.47 -25.07 -0.67
CA TYR A 132 -30.55 -23.88 -1.52
C TYR A 132 -30.11 -22.61 -0.77
N ARG A 133 -30.58 -22.41 0.46
CA ARG A 133 -30.16 -21.25 1.29
C ARG A 133 -28.68 -21.26 1.58
N ILE A 134 -28.11 -22.43 1.90
CA ILE A 134 -26.68 -22.60 2.12
C ILE A 134 -25.91 -22.28 0.84
N ALA A 135 -26.36 -22.77 -0.32
CA ALA A 135 -25.73 -22.49 -1.61
C ALA A 135 -25.69 -20.99 -1.92
N VAL A 136 -26.81 -20.27 -1.75
CA VAL A 136 -26.88 -18.81 -1.94
C VAL A 136 -25.99 -18.07 -0.94
N LEU A 137 -25.91 -18.54 0.30
CA LEU A 137 -25.03 -17.93 1.31
C LEU A 137 -23.56 -18.14 0.95
N ASN A 138 -23.19 -19.34 0.51
CA ASN A 138 -21.85 -19.67 0.06
C ASN A 138 -21.44 -18.85 -1.17
N GLU A 139 -22.33 -18.64 -2.14
CA GLU A 139 -22.07 -17.76 -3.29
C GLU A 139 -21.80 -16.33 -2.84
N LYS A 140 -22.60 -15.80 -1.90
CA LYS A 140 -22.35 -14.47 -1.31
C LYS A 140 -21.02 -14.40 -0.57
N GLN A 141 -20.64 -15.45 0.15
CA GLN A 141 -19.35 -15.51 0.84
C GLN A 141 -18.19 -15.59 -0.15
N LEU A 142 -18.32 -16.38 -1.22
CA LEU A 142 -17.34 -16.49 -2.29
C LEU A 142 -17.13 -15.14 -2.99
N ASN A 143 -18.21 -14.40 -3.26
CA ASN A 143 -18.13 -13.05 -3.84
C ASN A 143 -17.40 -12.07 -2.91
N LYS A 144 -17.58 -12.20 -1.58
CA LYS A 144 -16.82 -11.40 -0.61
C LYS A 144 -15.34 -11.80 -0.58
N LEU A 145 -15.04 -13.09 -0.59
CA LEU A 145 -13.67 -13.59 -0.57
C LEU A 145 -12.90 -13.20 -1.83
N THR A 146 -13.53 -13.29 -3.00
CA THR A 146 -12.92 -12.86 -4.27
C THR A 146 -12.66 -11.36 -4.30
N ALA A 147 -13.58 -10.54 -3.79
CA ALA A 147 -13.34 -9.10 -3.62
C ALA A 147 -12.15 -8.83 -2.68
N MET A 148 -12.10 -9.50 -1.51
CA MET A 148 -10.97 -9.37 -0.56
C MET A 148 -9.64 -9.81 -1.18
N GLN A 149 -9.62 -10.89 -1.96
CA GLN A 149 -8.42 -11.33 -2.67
C GLN A 149 -7.93 -10.29 -3.69
N SER A 150 -8.85 -9.69 -4.44
CA SER A 150 -8.53 -8.60 -5.37
C SER A 150 -7.93 -7.39 -4.63
N ASP A 151 -8.54 -6.99 -3.51
CA ASP A 151 -8.05 -5.87 -2.70
C ASP A 151 -6.64 -6.13 -2.15
N LEU A 152 -6.39 -7.34 -1.66
CA LEU A 152 -5.06 -7.75 -1.19
C LEU A 152 -4.03 -7.76 -2.32
N ALA A 153 -4.39 -8.27 -3.50
CA ALA A 153 -3.51 -8.25 -4.68
C ALA A 153 -3.14 -6.81 -5.07
N ASP A 154 -4.10 -5.89 -5.03
CA ASP A 154 -3.90 -4.47 -5.27
C ASP A 154 -2.97 -3.83 -4.23
N GLU A 155 -3.14 -4.16 -2.95
CA GLU A 155 -2.27 -3.67 -1.87
C GLU A 155 -0.82 -4.15 -2.05
N ILE A 156 -0.63 -5.43 -2.35
CA ILE A 156 0.69 -6.00 -2.65
C ILE A 156 1.32 -5.31 -3.86
N GLY A 157 0.54 -5.10 -4.92
CA GLY A 157 0.97 -4.37 -6.11
C GLY A 157 1.39 -2.94 -5.79
N LYS A 158 0.61 -2.21 -4.99
CA LYS A 158 0.94 -0.85 -4.52
C LYS A 158 2.21 -0.83 -3.68
N TYR A 159 2.37 -1.80 -2.78
CA TYR A 159 3.54 -1.90 -1.91
C TYR A 159 4.82 -2.22 -2.70
N SER A 160 4.76 -3.19 -3.61
CA SER A 160 5.85 -3.53 -4.53
C SER A 160 6.25 -2.32 -5.39
N ASN A 161 5.27 -1.59 -5.93
CA ASN A 161 5.51 -0.37 -6.69
C ASN A 161 6.20 0.73 -5.86
N LYS A 162 5.79 0.93 -4.60
CA LYS A 162 6.45 1.86 -3.67
C LYS A 162 7.90 1.44 -3.41
N LYS A 163 8.15 0.18 -3.07
CA LYS A 163 9.51 -0.37 -2.90
C LYS A 163 10.36 -0.18 -4.15
N GLY A 164 9.81 -0.49 -5.33
CA GLY A 164 10.48 -0.31 -6.61
C GLY A 164 10.82 1.17 -6.91
N LYS A 165 9.96 2.12 -6.52
CA LYS A 165 10.26 3.56 -6.64
C LYS A 165 11.42 3.98 -5.73
N VAL A 166 11.41 3.54 -4.46
CA VAL A 166 12.49 3.82 -3.51
C VAL A 166 13.81 3.27 -4.03
N LEU A 167 13.82 2.01 -4.48
CA LEU A 167 14.99 1.39 -5.05
C LEU A 167 15.49 2.17 -6.28
N ARG A 168 14.61 2.49 -7.24
CA ARG A 168 14.99 3.31 -8.41
C ARG A 168 15.62 4.65 -8.02
N ASN A 169 15.11 5.32 -7.00
CA ASN A 169 15.67 6.59 -6.53
C ASN A 169 17.07 6.40 -5.93
N MET A 170 17.26 5.38 -5.09
CA MET A 170 18.56 5.00 -4.55
C MET A 170 19.57 4.72 -5.68
N TRP A 171 19.17 3.92 -6.67
CA TRP A 171 20.00 3.61 -7.83
C TRP A 171 20.35 4.85 -8.65
N LYS A 172 19.39 5.76 -8.88
CA LYS A 172 19.66 7.05 -9.56
C LYS A 172 20.69 7.88 -8.81
N GLN A 173 20.57 7.98 -7.48
CA GLN A 173 21.51 8.73 -6.66
C GLN A 173 22.91 8.12 -6.71
N LYS A 174 23.01 6.80 -6.55
CA LYS A 174 24.30 6.09 -6.61
C LYS A 174 24.94 6.17 -7.99
N ARG A 175 24.15 6.10 -9.06
CA ARG A 175 24.63 6.30 -10.43
C ARG A 175 25.14 7.72 -10.66
N LYS A 176 24.49 8.74 -10.09
CA LYS A 176 24.96 10.13 -10.15
C LYS A 176 26.29 10.29 -9.42
N GLU A 177 26.42 9.69 -8.24
CA GLU A 177 27.67 9.70 -7.47
C GLU A 177 28.82 9.03 -8.24
N MET A 178 28.59 7.83 -8.80
CA MET A 178 29.54 7.14 -9.67
C MET A 178 29.93 7.97 -10.89
N ASN A 179 28.97 8.60 -11.57
CA ASN A 179 29.26 9.48 -12.71
C ASN A 179 30.12 10.69 -12.31
N ASN A 180 29.87 11.28 -11.14
CA ASN A 180 30.68 12.39 -10.62
C ASN A 180 32.10 11.94 -10.26
N GLN A 181 32.28 10.72 -9.76
CA GLN A 181 33.61 10.18 -9.51
C GLN A 181 34.34 9.90 -10.83
N ASN A 182 33.64 9.33 -11.81
CA ASN A 182 34.19 9.10 -13.15
C ASN A 182 34.56 10.40 -13.86
N SER A 183 33.76 11.47 -13.74
CA SER A 183 34.11 12.77 -14.33
C SER A 183 35.37 13.35 -13.69
N LYS A 184 35.51 13.27 -12.36
CA LYS A 184 36.74 13.67 -11.65
C LYS A 184 37.95 12.86 -12.10
N LEU A 185 37.80 11.55 -12.32
CA LEU A 185 38.88 10.70 -12.83
C LEU A 185 39.26 11.08 -14.27
N GLN A 186 38.28 11.36 -15.13
CA GLN A 186 38.51 11.84 -16.49
C GLN A 186 39.23 13.20 -16.51
N GLU A 187 38.83 14.15 -15.66
CA GLU A 187 39.52 15.43 -15.52
C GLU A 187 40.97 15.27 -15.07
N LYS A 188 41.22 14.38 -14.09
CA LYS A 188 42.58 14.03 -13.65
C LYS A 188 43.39 13.42 -14.79
N LEU A 189 42.83 12.44 -15.49
CA LEU A 189 43.47 11.83 -16.66
C LEU A 189 43.82 12.88 -17.71
N GLN A 190 42.91 13.82 -17.99
CA GLN A 190 43.16 14.89 -18.95
C GLN A 190 44.24 15.89 -18.46
N LYS A 191 44.35 16.13 -17.15
CA LYS A 191 45.44 16.94 -16.57
C LYS A 191 46.78 16.23 -16.69
N GLU A 192 46.84 14.94 -16.38
CA GLU A 192 48.05 14.13 -16.53
C GLU A 192 48.48 14.06 -18.01
N LEU A 193 47.55 13.80 -18.93
CA LEU A 193 47.84 13.82 -20.37
C LEU A 193 48.37 15.19 -20.84
N ARG A 194 47.81 16.30 -20.32
CA ARG A 194 48.31 17.65 -20.62
C ARG A 194 49.70 17.87 -20.04
N SER A 195 49.95 17.45 -18.81
CA SER A 195 51.26 17.52 -18.15
C SER A 195 52.31 16.75 -18.94
N VAL A 196 52.04 15.47 -19.27
CA VAL A 196 52.93 14.62 -20.07
C VAL A 196 53.18 15.23 -21.45
N LYS A 197 52.14 15.76 -22.12
CA LYS A 197 52.29 16.42 -23.42
C LYS A 197 53.14 17.69 -23.34
N SER A 198 52.98 18.50 -22.29
CA SER A 198 53.85 19.68 -22.06
C SER A 198 55.29 19.24 -21.88
N HIS A 199 55.55 18.29 -20.97
CA HIS A 199 56.89 17.77 -20.74
C HIS A 199 57.51 17.18 -22.01
N TYR A 200 56.73 16.49 -22.85
CA TYR A 200 57.21 15.97 -24.13
C TYR A 200 57.52 17.06 -25.17
N LEU A 201 56.75 18.16 -25.19
CA LEU A 201 57.02 19.32 -26.05
C LEU A 201 58.22 20.13 -25.57
N ASP A 202 58.37 20.33 -24.26
CA ASP A 202 59.50 21.04 -23.66
C ASP A 202 60.82 20.30 -23.95
N VAL A 203 60.85 18.98 -23.79
CA VAL A 203 62.02 18.13 -24.13
C VAL A 203 62.37 18.17 -25.62
N LYS A 204 61.41 18.44 -26.52
CA LYS A 204 61.69 18.65 -27.95
C LYS A 204 62.15 20.07 -28.30
N HIS A 205 61.77 21.07 -27.51
CA HIS A 205 62.19 22.47 -27.71
C HIS A 205 63.62 22.75 -27.24
N ASP A 206 64.16 21.95 -26.32
CA ASP A 206 65.56 22.07 -25.90
C ASP A 206 66.57 21.55 -26.96
N GLY A 207 66.09 20.97 -28.07
CA GLY A 207 66.94 20.46 -29.16
C GLY A 207 66.82 21.20 -30.49
N ILE A 208 65.97 22.22 -30.63
CA ILE A 208 65.73 22.89 -31.92
C ILE A 208 65.72 24.41 -31.74
N ILE A 209 66.64 25.07 -32.45
CA ILE A 209 66.72 26.52 -32.66
C ILE A 209 65.31 27.08 -32.87
N ARG A 210 64.87 27.97 -31.97
CA ARG A 210 63.63 28.73 -32.11
C ARG A 210 63.75 29.56 -33.38
N THR A 211 63.04 29.18 -34.44
CA THR A 211 62.87 30.05 -35.61
C THR A 211 61.77 31.05 -35.30
N ASP A 212 62.10 32.33 -35.41
CA ASP A 212 61.33 33.50 -34.97
C ASP A 212 60.04 33.79 -35.75
N SER A 213 59.32 32.78 -36.25
CA SER A 213 58.25 33.00 -37.24
C SER A 213 56.83 33.13 -36.69
N THR A 214 56.56 32.94 -35.39
CA THR A 214 55.19 33.14 -34.85
C THR A 214 55.14 33.81 -33.48
N PHE A 215 55.77 34.98 -33.37
CA PHE A 215 55.49 35.90 -32.26
C PHE A 215 54.18 36.65 -32.55
N LYS A 216 53.03 35.97 -32.40
CA LYS A 216 51.75 36.69 -32.24
C LYS A 216 51.78 37.37 -30.87
N LYS A 217 52.12 38.66 -30.88
CA LYS A 217 51.90 39.60 -29.77
C LYS A 217 50.47 39.44 -29.24
N GLY A 218 50.36 39.05 -27.98
CA GLY A 218 49.11 39.00 -27.24
C GLY A 218 49.43 38.84 -25.76
N PHE A 219 49.68 39.98 -25.10
CA PHE A 219 49.66 40.20 -23.66
C PHE A 219 49.80 38.96 -22.77
N LYS A 220 51.03 38.69 -22.29
CA LYS A 220 51.21 37.88 -21.08
C LYS A 220 50.67 38.69 -19.90
N THR A 221 49.50 38.36 -19.40
CA THR A 221 49.05 38.83 -18.09
C THR A 221 49.97 38.23 -17.04
N GLU A 222 50.93 39.03 -16.59
CA GLU A 222 51.85 38.68 -15.51
C GLU A 222 51.05 38.42 -14.23
N ILE A 223 51.04 37.16 -13.79
CA ILE A 223 50.48 36.76 -12.50
C ILE A 223 51.41 37.32 -11.42
N LYS A 224 51.08 38.54 -10.95
CA LYS A 224 51.55 39.21 -9.73
C LYS A 224 52.90 38.70 -9.19
N LYS A 225 53.98 38.93 -9.92
CA LYS A 225 55.28 39.18 -9.28
C LYS A 225 55.30 40.68 -9.03
N LEU A 226 55.45 41.08 -7.76
CA LEU A 226 55.73 42.47 -7.39
C LEU A 226 56.72 43.06 -8.41
N PRO A 227 56.51 44.28 -8.92
CA PRO A 227 57.52 44.91 -9.74
C PRO A 227 58.79 45.01 -8.89
N PHE A 228 59.86 44.37 -9.33
CA PHE A 228 61.19 44.58 -8.79
C PHE A 228 61.46 46.08 -8.90
N SER A 229 61.55 46.78 -7.76
CA SER A 229 61.90 48.18 -7.74
C SER A 229 63.28 48.34 -8.36
N LYS A 230 63.34 48.72 -9.64
CA LYS A 230 64.55 49.29 -10.24
C LYS A 230 64.59 50.78 -9.89
N GLY A 231 64.55 51.07 -8.60
CA GLY A 231 64.94 52.38 -8.08
C GLY A 231 66.46 52.41 -8.05
N THR A 232 67.04 53.33 -8.83
CA THR A 232 68.45 53.79 -8.80
C THR A 232 69.55 52.98 -9.50
N GLU A 233 69.27 52.19 -10.54
CA GLU A 233 70.35 51.51 -11.30
C GLU A 233 70.70 52.10 -12.68
N TYR A 234 70.13 53.25 -13.05
CA TYR A 234 70.56 53.99 -14.26
C TYR A 234 70.80 55.47 -14.00
N MET A 235 71.40 55.80 -12.86
CA MET A 235 72.21 57.02 -12.77
C MET A 235 73.67 56.63 -12.94
N LEU A 236 74.00 56.01 -14.08
CA LEU A 236 75.35 56.21 -14.62
C LEU A 236 75.36 57.68 -15.02
N SER A 237 75.83 58.53 -14.10
CA SER A 237 75.94 59.96 -14.36
C SER A 237 76.74 60.17 -15.63
N ASP A 238 76.22 61.00 -16.54
CA ASP A 238 76.89 61.40 -17.80
C ASP A 238 78.35 61.81 -17.60
N TYR A 239 78.74 62.17 -16.37
CA TYR A 239 80.10 62.41 -15.92
C TYR A 239 81.12 61.31 -16.28
N TYR A 240 80.76 60.02 -16.18
CA TYR A 240 81.71 58.91 -16.47
C TYR A 240 81.91 58.66 -17.97
N LEU A 241 81.02 59.18 -18.81
CA LEU A 241 81.06 59.02 -20.27
C LEU A 241 81.55 60.28 -20.98
N THR A 242 81.34 61.46 -20.38
CA THR A 242 81.69 62.76 -20.98
C THR A 242 83.03 63.31 -20.49
N ASN A 243 83.48 62.95 -19.29
CA ASN A 243 84.74 63.45 -18.72
C ASN A 243 85.89 62.47 -18.96
N THR A 244 87.04 62.97 -19.42
CA THR A 244 88.22 62.13 -19.76
C THR A 244 88.78 61.40 -18.54
N THR A 245 88.65 61.99 -17.36
CA THR A 245 89.02 61.39 -16.07
C THR A 245 88.10 60.22 -15.67
N GLY A 246 86.81 60.31 -16.02
CA GLY A 246 85.83 59.24 -15.80
C GLY A 246 86.09 58.03 -16.68
N LEU A 247 86.41 58.24 -17.96
CA LEU A 247 86.75 57.19 -18.91
C LEU A 247 88.02 56.42 -18.52
N ILE A 248 89.03 57.10 -17.96
CA ILE A 248 90.24 56.45 -17.43
C ILE A 248 89.89 55.56 -16.22
N GLY A 249 88.99 56.01 -15.35
CA GLY A 249 88.48 55.20 -14.23
C GLY A 249 87.74 53.94 -14.70
N VAL A 250 86.92 54.07 -15.74
CA VAL A 250 86.20 52.94 -16.36
C VAL A 250 87.16 51.97 -17.03
N LYS A 251 88.19 52.47 -17.73
CA LYS A 251 89.24 51.65 -18.35
C LYS A 251 89.99 50.81 -17.32
N ASN A 252 90.46 51.42 -16.23
CA ASN A 252 91.18 50.71 -15.16
C ASN A 252 90.28 49.68 -14.47
N TRP A 253 88.98 49.99 -14.28
CA TRP A 253 88.02 49.04 -13.73
C TRP A 253 87.80 47.82 -14.64
N LEU A 254 87.68 48.04 -15.95
CA LEU A 254 87.60 46.96 -16.94
C LEU A 254 88.86 46.09 -16.96
N GLU A 255 90.05 46.71 -16.87
CA GLU A 255 91.32 45.99 -16.82
C GLU A 255 91.44 45.12 -15.55
N THR A 256 91.03 45.62 -14.39
CA THR A 256 90.98 44.80 -13.14
C THR A 256 89.98 43.63 -13.18
N LYS A 257 88.93 43.72 -14.01
CA LYS A 257 87.91 42.67 -14.16
C LYS A 257 88.26 41.67 -15.27
N ALA A 258 88.96 42.12 -16.31
CA ALA A 258 89.34 41.29 -17.45
C ALA A 258 90.39 40.23 -17.10
N ASP A 259 91.21 40.46 -16.06
CA ASP A 259 92.21 39.48 -15.59
C ASP A 259 91.57 38.19 -15.02
N GLY A 260 90.30 38.22 -14.61
CA GLY A 260 89.56 37.04 -14.11
C GLY A 260 88.78 36.26 -15.16
N LEU A 261 88.75 36.71 -16.42
CA LEU A 261 87.95 36.10 -17.51
C LEU A 261 88.78 35.27 -18.49
N LYS A 262 89.99 34.87 -18.09
CA LYS A 262 90.72 33.79 -18.75
C LYS A 262 90.64 32.55 -17.88
N THR A 263 89.62 31.73 -18.06
CA THR A 263 89.75 30.27 -18.05
C THR A 263 88.45 29.63 -18.53
N GLU A 264 88.66 28.64 -19.39
CA GLU A 264 87.71 27.75 -20.02
C GLU A 264 86.77 27.10 -18.99
N ILE A 265 85.48 27.00 -19.31
CA ILE A 265 84.52 26.21 -18.53
C ILE A 265 84.77 24.74 -18.86
N PRO A 266 85.21 23.87 -17.92
CA PRO A 266 85.26 22.45 -18.20
C PRO A 266 83.85 21.87 -18.08
N LEU A 267 83.27 21.48 -19.22
CA LEU A 267 82.12 20.58 -19.28
C LEU A 267 82.56 19.19 -18.82
N SER A 268 82.49 18.90 -17.51
CA SER A 268 82.60 17.54 -16.99
C SER A 268 82.29 17.49 -15.49
N ARG A 269 81.19 16.84 -15.11
CA ARG A 269 81.14 15.93 -13.95
C ARG A 269 79.83 15.16 -13.89
N VAL A 270 79.94 13.86 -14.16
CA VAL A 270 79.04 12.82 -13.65
C VAL A 270 78.88 13.06 -12.14
N PHE A 271 77.68 13.43 -11.71
CA PHE A 271 77.37 13.61 -10.30
C PHE A 271 77.58 12.28 -9.56
N LYS A 272 78.60 12.21 -8.71
CA LYS A 272 78.76 11.10 -7.76
C LYS A 272 77.63 11.20 -6.74
N ARG A 273 76.74 10.20 -6.71
CA ARG A 273 75.62 10.14 -5.74
C ARG A 273 76.14 10.36 -4.32
N THR A 274 75.51 11.29 -3.60
CA THR A 274 75.92 11.64 -2.24
C THR A 274 75.59 10.50 -1.28
N GLN A 275 76.32 10.38 -0.16
CA GLN A 275 76.07 9.33 0.84
C GLN A 275 74.63 9.37 1.38
N ARG A 276 74.02 10.57 1.42
CA ARG A 276 72.61 10.78 1.77
C ARG A 276 71.65 10.12 0.78
N GLU A 277 71.92 10.19 -0.52
CA GLU A 277 71.09 9.55 -1.55
C GLU A 277 71.15 8.02 -1.45
N LYS A 278 72.33 7.45 -1.17
CA LYS A 278 72.47 6.00 -0.95
C LYS A 278 71.69 5.53 0.28
N ILE A 279 71.64 6.34 1.34
CA ILE A 279 70.85 6.05 2.54
C ILE A 279 69.35 6.11 2.23
N ALA A 280 68.90 7.11 1.47
CA ALA A 280 67.51 7.24 1.05
C ALA A 280 67.03 6.07 0.18
N GLU A 281 67.86 5.62 -0.77
CA GLU A 281 67.56 4.44 -1.60
C GLU A 281 67.44 3.15 -0.75
N LYS A 282 68.33 2.95 0.21
CA LYS A 282 68.26 1.80 1.14
C LYS A 282 66.99 1.85 2.01
N ALA A 283 66.63 3.02 2.53
CA ALA A 283 65.41 3.19 3.31
C ALA A 283 64.15 2.91 2.47
N TYR A 284 64.15 3.35 1.20
CA TYR A 284 63.04 3.10 0.27
C TYR A 284 62.85 1.60 -0.03
N GLN A 285 63.93 0.87 -0.28
CA GLN A 285 63.87 -0.59 -0.48
C GLN A 285 63.33 -1.31 0.75
N CYS A 286 63.75 -0.92 1.95
CA CYS A 286 63.29 -1.52 3.20
C CYS A 286 61.77 -1.32 3.42
N ILE A 287 61.21 -0.17 3.01
CA ILE A 287 59.77 0.10 3.03
C ILE A 287 59.02 -0.78 2.03
N LEU A 288 59.57 -1.01 0.85
CA LEU A 288 58.95 -1.89 -0.16
C LEU A 288 58.90 -3.35 0.32
N ASP A 289 59.96 -3.83 0.97
CA ASP A 289 60.01 -5.21 1.48
C ASP A 289 59.08 -5.45 2.66
N GLN A 290 58.93 -4.48 3.57
CA GLN A 290 57.91 -4.53 4.63
C GLN A 290 56.48 -4.54 4.10
N ARG A 291 56.22 -3.89 2.96
CA ARG A 291 54.90 -3.92 2.31
C ARG A 291 54.65 -5.26 1.62
N ARG A 292 55.69 -5.89 1.08
CA ARG A 292 55.61 -7.22 0.45
C ARG A 292 55.42 -8.33 1.48
N SER A 293 56.06 -8.25 2.65
CA SER A 293 55.97 -9.29 3.69
C SER A 293 54.64 -9.31 4.46
N LYS A 294 53.86 -8.22 4.44
CA LYS A 294 52.52 -8.15 5.05
C LYS A 294 51.40 -8.75 4.18
N LEU A 295 51.70 -9.12 2.94
CA LEU A 295 50.76 -9.81 2.06
C LEU A 295 50.96 -11.33 2.24
N PRO A 296 49.89 -12.12 2.46
CA PRO A 296 50.03 -13.57 2.50
C PRO A 296 50.62 -14.06 1.16
N PRO A 297 51.49 -15.08 1.17
CA PRO A 297 52.05 -15.63 -0.07
C PRO A 297 50.91 -16.04 -1.00
N LYS A 298 50.95 -15.58 -2.26
CA LYS A 298 49.97 -15.97 -3.29
C LYS A 298 50.13 -17.47 -3.56
N THR A 299 49.33 -18.29 -2.88
CA THR A 299 49.13 -19.68 -3.27
C THR A 299 48.19 -19.68 -4.48
N TYR A 300 48.70 -20.10 -5.64
CA TYR A 300 47.82 -20.58 -6.70
C TYR A 300 47.26 -21.92 -6.21
N ARG A 301 45.96 -21.99 -5.92
CA ARG A 301 45.27 -23.27 -5.77
C ARG A 301 44.92 -23.75 -7.18
N GLU A 302 45.48 -24.88 -7.59
CA GLU A 302 45.18 -25.52 -8.88
C GLU A 302 43.79 -26.16 -8.90
N ASP A 303 43.16 -26.33 -7.73
CA ASP A 303 41.90 -27.07 -7.56
C ASP A 303 40.63 -26.20 -7.68
N TYR A 304 40.70 -25.04 -8.34
CA TYR A 304 39.50 -24.26 -8.62
C TYR A 304 38.72 -24.88 -9.78
N GLU A 305 38.00 -25.97 -9.51
CA GLU A 305 36.84 -26.32 -10.32
C GLU A 305 35.78 -25.25 -10.05
N LYS A 306 35.48 -24.45 -11.09
CA LYS A 306 34.45 -23.43 -11.03
C LYS A 306 33.10 -24.14 -10.90
N GLU A 307 32.60 -24.27 -9.69
CA GLU A 307 31.25 -24.78 -9.45
C GLU A 307 30.26 -23.88 -10.21
N GLU A 308 29.63 -24.44 -11.25
CA GLU A 308 28.45 -23.83 -11.84
C GLU A 308 27.36 -23.83 -10.77
N THR A 309 26.94 -22.65 -10.34
CA THR A 309 25.82 -22.50 -9.42
C THR A 309 24.62 -23.24 -10.00
N GLN A 310 24.22 -24.34 -9.35
CA GLN A 310 22.97 -25.01 -9.69
C GLN A 310 21.84 -23.97 -9.61
N ALA A 311 21.00 -23.94 -10.66
CA ALA A 311 19.81 -23.12 -10.66
C ALA A 311 19.02 -23.39 -9.37
N PRO A 312 18.48 -22.36 -8.69
CA PRO A 312 17.85 -22.54 -7.39
C PRO A 312 16.72 -23.55 -7.51
N SER A 313 16.98 -24.75 -6.98
CA SER A 313 15.98 -25.78 -6.75
C SER A 313 15.00 -25.21 -5.73
N VAL A 314 13.72 -25.17 -6.12
CA VAL A 314 12.61 -24.76 -5.26
C VAL A 314 12.54 -25.77 -4.12
N LYS A 315 13.14 -25.43 -2.98
CA LYS A 315 12.85 -26.09 -1.71
C LYS A 315 11.56 -25.51 -1.17
N ALA A 316 10.62 -26.40 -0.91
CA ALA A 316 9.42 -26.12 -0.14
C ALA A 316 9.81 -25.65 1.27
N GLU A 317 9.15 -24.57 1.69
CA GLU A 317 8.77 -24.16 3.05
C GLU A 317 9.78 -24.39 4.18
N ASP A 318 10.42 -23.29 4.60
CA ASP A 318 10.51 -22.97 6.03
C ASP A 318 10.05 -21.52 6.21
N VAL A 319 8.93 -21.39 6.92
CA VAL A 319 8.32 -20.12 7.33
C VAL A 319 9.25 -19.47 8.36
N ASN A 320 10.17 -18.63 7.89
CA ASN A 320 10.76 -17.59 8.73
C ASN A 320 10.00 -16.30 8.48
N GLU A 321 8.90 -16.15 9.20
CA GLU A 321 8.21 -14.88 9.42
C GLU A 321 9.11 -13.92 10.20
N PHE A 322 10.05 -13.27 9.50
CA PHE A 322 10.46 -11.93 9.93
C PHE A 322 9.36 -10.96 9.54
N VAL A 323 8.34 -10.88 10.40
CA VAL A 323 7.37 -9.78 10.37
C VAL A 323 8.09 -8.52 10.81
N ASP A 324 8.58 -7.75 9.83
CA ASP A 324 8.91 -6.35 10.04
C ASP A 324 7.62 -5.59 10.35
N PHE A 325 7.28 -5.50 11.63
CA PHE A 325 6.28 -4.56 12.12
C PHE A 325 6.82 -3.15 11.86
N VAL A 326 6.30 -2.53 10.79
CA VAL A 326 6.41 -1.09 10.61
C VAL A 326 5.71 -0.43 11.80
N GLU A 327 6.52 0.16 12.67
CA GLU A 327 6.11 0.98 13.81
C GLU A 327 5.10 2.05 13.38
N LYS A 328 3.81 1.74 13.48
CA LYS A 328 2.92 2.67 14.16
C LYS A 328 3.25 2.45 15.64
N LYS A 329 3.72 3.49 16.33
CA LYS A 329 3.78 3.53 17.80
C LYS A 329 2.37 3.38 18.37
N ILE A 330 1.84 2.17 18.30
CA ILE A 330 0.77 1.69 19.15
C ILE A 330 1.54 0.98 20.22
N ASP A 331 1.66 1.61 21.39
CA ASP A 331 2.45 1.09 22.49
C ASP A 331 2.08 -0.38 22.70
N LEU A 332 3.06 -1.29 22.59
CA LEU A 332 2.86 -2.73 22.73
C LEU A 332 2.03 -3.05 23.99
N VAL A 333 2.25 -2.27 25.04
CA VAL A 333 1.50 -2.24 26.31
C VAL A 333 -0.01 -2.12 26.09
N THR A 334 -0.48 -1.25 25.20
CA THR A 334 -1.92 -1.07 24.92
C THR A 334 -2.53 -2.27 24.19
N VAL A 335 -1.77 -2.92 23.30
CA VAL A 335 -2.20 -4.15 22.61
C VAL A 335 -2.28 -5.30 23.62
N TRP A 336 -1.25 -5.45 24.44
CA TRP A 336 -1.21 -6.44 25.52
C TRP A 336 -2.31 -6.22 26.57
N GLN A 337 -2.57 -4.98 26.97
CA GLN A 337 -3.67 -4.65 27.88
C GLN A 337 -5.04 -4.99 27.28
N LYS A 338 -5.25 -4.77 25.98
CA LYS A 338 -6.49 -5.16 25.30
C LYS A 338 -6.65 -6.68 25.24
N ALA A 339 -5.58 -7.40 24.93
CA ALA A 339 -5.58 -8.86 24.92
C ALA A 339 -5.88 -9.44 26.32
N LEU A 340 -5.23 -8.92 27.37
CA LEU A 340 -5.46 -9.34 28.75
C LEU A 340 -6.88 -9.03 29.24
N ARG A 341 -7.46 -7.88 28.86
CA ARG A 341 -8.88 -7.57 29.17
C ARG A 341 -9.83 -8.52 28.45
N GLY A 342 -9.55 -8.87 27.20
CA GLY A 342 -10.34 -9.85 26.44
C GLY A 342 -10.28 -11.24 27.06
N LEU A 343 -9.10 -11.70 27.48
CA LEU A 343 -8.91 -12.97 28.17
C LEU A 343 -9.61 -13.00 29.54
N ALA A 344 -9.56 -11.89 30.30
CA ALA A 344 -10.28 -11.78 31.57
C ALA A 344 -11.80 -11.86 31.39
N GLN A 345 -12.36 -11.20 30.36
CA GLN A 345 -13.78 -11.30 30.03
C GLN A 345 -14.18 -12.72 29.60
N GLN A 346 -13.34 -13.39 28.81
CA GLN A 346 -13.57 -14.78 28.41
C GLN A 346 -13.54 -15.72 29.61
N LYS A 347 -12.60 -15.53 30.54
CA LYS A 347 -12.54 -16.30 31.79
C LYS A 347 -13.79 -16.09 32.65
N GLN A 348 -14.25 -14.85 32.82
CA GLN A 348 -15.50 -14.55 33.54
C GLN A 348 -16.71 -15.23 32.90
N MET A 349 -16.80 -15.21 31.56
CA MET A 349 -17.87 -15.90 30.83
C MET A 349 -17.84 -17.41 31.03
N LEU A 350 -16.64 -18.02 31.04
CA LEU A 350 -16.49 -19.44 31.31
C LEU A 350 -16.88 -19.79 32.75
N GLU A 351 -16.43 -19.02 33.74
CA GLU A 351 -16.82 -19.19 35.13
C GLU A 351 -18.35 -19.06 35.31
N LEU A 352 -19.01 -18.13 34.62
CA LEU A 352 -20.47 -18.01 34.64
C LEU A 352 -21.17 -19.22 34.02
N ILE A 353 -20.63 -19.77 32.93
CA ILE A 353 -21.16 -20.97 32.29
C ILE A 353 -20.97 -22.19 33.20
N GLU A 354 -19.81 -22.33 33.84
CA GLU A 354 -19.52 -23.39 34.81
C GLU A 354 -20.44 -23.30 36.03
N ASN A 355 -20.57 -22.12 36.63
CA ASN A 355 -21.50 -21.89 37.75
C ASN A 355 -22.96 -22.20 37.35
N HIS A 356 -23.36 -21.84 36.13
CA HIS A 356 -24.70 -22.17 35.62
C HIS A 356 -24.87 -23.68 35.42
N LYS A 357 -23.83 -24.39 34.93
CA LYS A 357 -23.83 -25.86 34.81
C LYS A 357 -23.87 -26.54 36.19
N GLU A 358 -23.12 -26.05 37.16
CA GLU A 358 -23.13 -26.55 38.53
C GLU A 358 -24.48 -26.30 39.22
N GLY A 359 -25.08 -25.12 38.99
CA GLY A 359 -26.43 -24.80 39.44
C GLY A 359 -27.49 -25.72 38.81
N LEU A 360 -27.38 -26.00 37.51
CA LEU A 360 -28.25 -26.98 36.84
C LEU A 360 -28.01 -28.40 37.37
N SER A 361 -26.76 -28.79 37.60
CA SER A 361 -26.41 -30.10 38.17
C SER A 361 -26.98 -30.27 39.58
N THR A 362 -26.88 -29.26 40.44
CA THR A 362 -27.44 -29.30 41.80
C THR A 362 -28.97 -29.34 41.82
N ILE A 363 -29.64 -28.68 40.85
CA ILE A 363 -31.11 -28.75 40.70
C ILE A 363 -31.56 -30.10 40.11
N LEU A 364 -30.81 -30.66 39.17
CA LEU A 364 -31.16 -31.90 38.46
C LEU A 364 -30.74 -33.17 39.21
N ALA A 365 -29.69 -33.12 40.04
CA ALA A 365 -29.19 -34.25 40.84
C ALA A 365 -30.25 -34.95 41.72
N PRO A 366 -31.16 -34.23 42.42
CA PRO A 366 -32.23 -34.89 43.18
C PRO A 366 -33.39 -35.40 42.30
N LEU A 367 -33.53 -34.93 41.06
CA LEU A 367 -34.64 -35.30 40.16
C LEU A 367 -34.26 -36.44 39.20
N TYR A 368 -33.00 -36.55 38.80
CA TYR A 368 -32.51 -37.51 37.81
C TYR A 368 -31.07 -37.98 38.15
N PRO A 369 -30.89 -38.93 39.08
CA PRO A 369 -29.57 -39.37 39.53
C PRO A 369 -28.74 -40.09 38.44
N GLU A 370 -29.37 -40.58 37.37
CA GLU A 370 -28.69 -41.30 36.28
C GLU A 370 -27.99 -40.39 35.26
N LEU A 371 -28.34 -39.09 35.21
CA LEU A 371 -27.78 -38.13 34.25
C LEU A 371 -26.54 -37.39 34.76
N ALA A 372 -26.20 -37.53 36.04
CA ALA A 372 -25.11 -36.79 36.68
C ALA A 372 -23.70 -37.31 36.34
N ASN A 373 -23.59 -38.48 35.69
CA ASN A 373 -22.32 -39.15 35.41
C ASN A 373 -21.93 -39.23 33.90
N SER A 374 -22.60 -38.49 33.00
CA SER A 374 -22.25 -38.46 31.55
C SER A 374 -21.50 -37.21 31.13
#